data_AF-A0A9P0LCZ9-F1
#
_entry.id   AF-A0A9P0LCZ9-F1
#
_cell.length_a   1.000
_cell.length_b   1.000
_cell.length_c   1.000
_cell.angle_alpha   90.00
_cell.angle_beta   90.00
_cell.angle_gamma   90.00
#
_symmetry.space_group_name_H-M   'P 1'
#
loop_
_entity.id
_entity.type
_entity.pdbx_description
1 polymer ?
#
loop_
_entity_poly.entity_id
_entity_poly.type
_entity_poly.pdbx_seq_one_letter_code
_entity_poly.pdbx_strand_id
1 'polypeptide(L)'
;MGDGVLAREAMFYLLKSSLISMSGEDDAEESVRDMIEVITKKIDLDRDGKISFQDYKQTVLKHPMLLEVFGQCLPGRRAIYTFSSTFLPNTALKM
;
A
#
# COMPACT_ATOMS: atom_id res chain seq x y z
N MET A 1 15.84 6.11 -4.17
CA MET A 1 14.39 5.88 -4.41
C MET A 1 14.02 6.62 -5.67
N GLY A 2 13.64 5.93 -6.75
CA GLY A 2 13.32 6.57 -8.04
C GLY A 2 13.65 5.74 -9.29
N ASP A 3 13.96 4.47 -9.11
CA ASP A 3 14.29 3.47 -10.12
C ASP A 3 13.07 2.92 -10.88
N GLY A 4 11.86 3.39 -10.54
CA GLY A 4 10.61 3.00 -11.22
C GLY A 4 10.11 1.59 -10.87
N VAL A 5 10.76 0.94 -9.90
CA VAL A 5 10.44 -0.41 -9.43
C VAL A 5 10.43 -0.44 -7.89
N LEU A 6 9.63 -1.33 -7.32
CA LEU A 6 9.64 -1.63 -5.89
C LEU A 6 10.46 -2.91 -5.66
N ALA A 7 11.69 -2.75 -5.19
CA ALA A 7 12.52 -3.86 -4.74
C ALA A 7 12.15 -4.29 -3.30
N ARG A 8 12.55 -5.51 -2.90
CA ARG A 8 12.28 -6.05 -1.55
C ARG A 8 12.67 -5.11 -0.41
N GLU A 9 13.80 -4.43 -0.52
CA GLU A 9 14.26 -3.49 0.51
C GLU A 9 13.29 -2.31 0.67
N ALA A 10 12.82 -1.72 -0.44
CA ALA A 10 11.85 -0.64 -0.39
C ALA A 10 10.51 -1.10 0.21
N MET A 11 10.04 -2.29 -0.16
CA MET A 11 8.83 -2.89 0.41
C MET A 11 8.97 -3.11 1.92
N PHE A 12 10.14 -3.54 2.38
CA PHE A 12 10.43 -3.73 3.81
C PHE A 12 10.30 -2.44 4.60
N TYR A 13 10.89 -1.33 4.12
CA TYR A 13 10.76 -0.04 4.81
C TYR A 13 9.31 0.47 4.88
N LEU A 14 8.55 0.34 3.80
CA LEU A 14 7.14 0.78 3.75
C LEU A 14 6.26 -0.02 4.74
N LEU A 15 6.42 -1.35 4.75
CA LEU A 15 5.63 -2.25 5.59
C LEU A 15 6.07 -2.20 7.06
N LYS A 16 7.38 -2.12 7.33
CA LYS A 16 7.92 -2.02 8.70
C LYS A 16 7.39 -0.76 9.41
N SER A 17 7.36 0.38 8.71
CA SER A 17 6.78 1.60 9.27
C SER A 17 5.29 1.48 9.59
N SER A 18 4.57 0.60 8.91
CA SER A 18 3.13 0.37 9.10
C SER A 18 2.83 -0.68 10.18
N LEU A 19 3.78 -1.58 10.47
CA LEU A 19 3.59 -2.73 11.39
C LEU A 19 4.25 -2.56 12.76
N ILE A 20 5.32 -1.76 12.88
CA ILE A 20 5.99 -1.49 14.18
C ILE A 20 5.03 -0.87 15.21
N SER A 21 3.98 -0.16 14.79
CA SER A 21 3.00 0.39 15.72
C SER A 21 2.11 -0.66 16.40
N MET A 22 2.24 -1.96 16.07
CA MET A 22 1.31 -3.02 16.50
C MET A 22 1.94 -4.15 17.36
N SER A 23 3.26 -4.34 17.35
CA SER A 23 3.93 -5.48 18.02
C SER A 23 5.44 -5.23 18.20
N GLY A 24 6.10 -5.92 19.14
CA GLY A 24 7.53 -5.78 19.43
C GLY A 24 8.45 -6.02 18.22
N GLU A 25 9.69 -5.53 18.28
CA GLU A 25 10.58 -5.37 17.10
C GLU A 25 10.91 -6.69 16.36
N ASP A 26 11.23 -7.77 17.06
CA ASP A 26 11.70 -9.02 16.42
C ASP A 26 10.57 -9.76 15.66
N ASP A 27 9.39 -9.89 16.28
CA ASP A 27 8.22 -10.55 15.66
C ASP A 27 7.67 -9.75 14.46
N ALA A 28 7.84 -8.42 14.48
CA ALA A 28 7.37 -7.54 13.42
C ALA A 28 8.19 -7.72 12.13
N GLU A 29 9.50 -7.95 12.21
CA GLU A 29 10.33 -8.09 11.01
C GLU A 29 10.08 -9.38 10.24
N GLU A 30 9.91 -10.51 10.94
CA GLU A 30 9.57 -11.79 10.29
C GLU A 30 8.21 -11.69 9.60
N SER A 31 7.21 -11.12 10.28
CA SER A 31 5.89 -10.85 9.72
C SER A 31 5.95 -9.96 8.47
N VAL A 32 6.82 -8.94 8.45
CA VAL A 32 7.06 -8.10 7.27
C VAL A 32 7.65 -8.91 6.12
N ARG A 33 8.64 -9.78 6.39
CA ARG A 33 9.29 -10.61 5.35
C ARG A 33 8.30 -11.56 4.69
N ASP A 34 7.43 -12.20 5.48
CA ASP A 34 6.38 -13.08 4.98
C ASP A 34 5.36 -12.31 4.12
N MET A 35 4.96 -11.12 4.58
CA MET A 35 4.05 -10.27 3.83
C MET A 35 4.65 -9.84 2.48
N ILE A 36 5.94 -9.48 2.44
CA ILE A 36 6.65 -9.18 1.18
C ILE A 36 6.63 -10.37 0.24
N GLU A 37 6.83 -11.59 0.75
CA GLU A 37 6.80 -12.79 -0.08
C GLU A 37 5.42 -13.03 -0.70
N VAL A 38 4.35 -12.89 0.10
CA VAL A 38 2.96 -13.02 -0.38
C VAL A 38 2.64 -11.94 -1.42
N ILE A 39 3.03 -10.69 -1.16
CA ILE A 39 2.79 -9.56 -2.08
C ILE A 39 3.55 -9.79 -3.38
N THR A 40 4.83 -10.15 -3.32
CA THR A 40 5.65 -10.41 -4.51
C THR A 40 5.01 -11.53 -5.34
N LYS A 41 4.66 -12.67 -4.72
CA LYS A 41 3.97 -13.78 -5.42
C LYS A 41 2.66 -13.37 -6.11
N LYS A 42 1.98 -12.35 -5.60
CA LYS A 42 0.68 -11.89 -6.10
C LYS A 42 0.78 -10.79 -7.16
N ILE A 43 1.75 -9.89 -7.03
CA ILE A 43 1.87 -8.69 -7.86
C ILE A 43 2.93 -8.85 -8.95
N ASP A 44 4.08 -9.48 -8.67
CA ASP A 44 5.17 -9.70 -9.63
C ASP A 44 4.71 -10.68 -10.73
N LEU A 45 4.29 -10.15 -11.88
CA LEU A 45 3.66 -10.95 -12.95
C LEU A 45 4.70 -11.62 -13.86
N ASP A 46 5.87 -10.99 -14.02
CA ASP A 46 6.96 -11.49 -14.86
C ASP A 46 8.01 -12.29 -14.08
N ARG A 47 7.91 -12.31 -12.75
CA ARG A 47 8.72 -13.09 -11.79
C ARG A 47 10.19 -12.66 -11.78
N ASP A 48 10.46 -11.38 -11.94
CA ASP A 48 11.81 -10.82 -11.88
C ASP A 48 12.29 -10.52 -10.43
N GLY A 49 11.41 -10.71 -9.44
CA GLY A 49 11.69 -10.48 -8.02
C GLY A 49 11.50 -9.02 -7.58
N LYS A 50 10.95 -8.16 -8.46
CA LYS A 50 10.62 -6.76 -8.21
C LYS A 50 9.18 -6.51 -8.64
N ILE A 51 8.66 -5.34 -8.28
CA ILE A 51 7.32 -4.93 -8.73
C ILE A 51 7.49 -3.69 -9.60
N SER A 52 7.24 -3.83 -10.90
CA SER A 52 7.19 -2.70 -11.82
C SER A 52 5.88 -1.93 -11.67
N PHE A 53 5.82 -0.71 -12.22
CA PHE A 53 4.56 0.02 -12.31
C PHE A 53 3.48 -0.76 -13.08
N GLN A 54 3.88 -1.51 -14.10
CA GLN A 54 2.94 -2.27 -14.93
C GLN A 54 2.34 -3.45 -14.17
N ASP A 55 3.14 -4.16 -13.38
CA ASP A 55 2.69 -5.24 -12.49
C ASP A 55 1.69 -4.72 -11.46
N TYR A 56 2.06 -3.63 -10.80
CA TYR A 56 1.25 -2.99 -9.79
C TYR A 56 -0.08 -2.49 -10.37
N LYS A 57 -0.03 -1.72 -11.47
CA LYS A 57 -1.24 -1.18 -12.13
C LYS A 57 -2.18 -2.30 -12.57
N GLN A 58 -1.68 -3.33 -13.24
CA GLN A 58 -2.52 -4.44 -13.69
C GLN A 58 -3.18 -5.18 -12.52
N THR A 59 -2.41 -5.39 -11.45
CA THR A 59 -2.92 -6.10 -10.27
C THR A 59 -3.98 -5.29 -9.52
N VAL A 60 -3.74 -3.99 -9.29
CA VAL A 60 -4.70 -3.10 -8.60
C VAL A 60 -5.99 -2.91 -9.42
N LEU A 61 -5.91 -2.81 -10.74
CA LEU A 61 -7.11 -2.73 -11.58
C LEU A 61 -7.98 -3.99 -11.49
N LYS A 62 -7.37 -5.17 -11.30
CA LYS A 62 -8.08 -6.44 -11.08
C LYS A 62 -8.53 -6.62 -9.63
N HIS A 63 -7.74 -6.11 -8.69
CA HIS A 63 -7.94 -6.27 -7.24
C HIS A 63 -7.76 -4.91 -6.54
N PRO A 64 -8.80 -4.04 -6.56
CA PRO A 64 -8.70 -2.66 -6.06
C PRO A 64 -8.26 -2.54 -4.58
N MET A 65 -8.51 -3.58 -3.78
CA MET A 65 -8.09 -3.63 -2.38
C MET A 65 -6.57 -3.65 -2.16
N LEU A 66 -5.78 -3.95 -3.20
CA LEU A 66 -4.31 -3.94 -3.14
C LEU A 66 -3.70 -2.56 -3.41
N LEU A 67 -4.53 -1.52 -3.61
CA LEU A 67 -4.06 -0.15 -3.85
C LEU A 67 -3.22 0.41 -2.68
N GLU A 68 -3.48 -0.02 -1.45
CA GLU A 68 -2.73 0.42 -0.26
C GLU A 68 -1.99 -0.74 0.41
N VAL A 69 -1.58 -1.75 -0.39
CA VAL A 69 -0.98 -3.00 0.12
C VAL A 69 0.33 -2.80 0.88
N PHE A 70 1.05 -1.71 0.64
CA PHE A 70 2.30 -1.37 1.33
C PHE A 70 2.11 -0.46 2.55
N GLY A 71 0.87 -0.13 2.89
CA GLY A 71 0.52 0.82 3.94
C GLY A 71 -0.47 1.87 3.45
N GLN A 72 -1.22 2.44 4.39
CA GLN A 72 -2.19 3.49 4.10
C GLN A 72 -1.47 4.78 3.68
N CYS A 73 -1.81 5.29 2.51
CA CYS A 73 -1.27 6.54 1.97
C CYS A 73 -2.37 7.50 1.49
N LEU A 74 -3.62 7.04 1.43
CA LEU A 74 -4.79 7.84 1.12
C LEU A 74 -5.57 8.18 2.39
N PRO A 75 -6.23 9.36 2.42
CA PRO A 75 -7.04 9.75 3.55
C PRO A 75 -8.22 8.79 3.74
N GLY A 76 -8.47 8.40 4.98
CA GLY A 76 -9.66 7.62 5.32
C GLY A 76 -10.96 8.39 5.01
N ARG A 77 -12.06 7.67 4.79
CA ARG A 77 -13.37 8.25 4.41
C ARG A 77 -13.83 9.38 5.33
N ARG A 78 -13.59 9.27 6.64
CA ARG A 78 -13.95 10.31 7.61
C ARG A 78 -13.15 11.59 7.39
N ALA A 79 -11.85 11.49 7.13
CA ALA A 79 -11.01 12.64 6.82
C ALA A 79 -11.45 13.30 5.51
N ILE A 80 -11.75 12.50 4.47
CA ILE A 80 -12.30 12.99 3.20
C ILE A 80 -13.61 13.74 3.44
N TYR A 81 -14.54 13.14 4.19
CA TYR A 81 -15.85 13.75 4.48
C TYR A 81 -15.69 15.06 5.23
N THR A 82 -14.95 15.07 6.34
CA THR A 82 -14.73 16.28 7.15
C THR A 82 -14.07 17.38 6.34
N PHE A 83 -13.05 17.05 5.55
CA PHE A 83 -12.39 18.03 4.69
C PHE A 83 -13.37 18.60 3.65
N SER A 84 -14.11 17.71 2.98
CA SER A 84 -15.07 18.09 1.95
C SER A 84 -16.19 18.96 2.51
N SER A 85 -16.78 18.59 3.66
CA SER A 85 -17.87 19.34 4.27
C SER A 85 -17.45 20.69 4.85
N THR A 86 -16.17 20.83 5.23
CA THR A 86 -15.64 22.05 5.85
C THR A 86 -15.14 23.05 4.82
N PHE A 87 -14.43 22.56 3.79
CA PHE A 87 -13.64 23.41 2.89
C PHE A 87 -14.16 23.43 1.45
N LEU A 88 -15.02 22.49 1.03
CA LEU A 88 -15.61 22.54 -0.31
C LEU A 88 -16.97 23.24 -0.26
N PRO A 89 -17.18 24.29 -1.07
CA PRO A 89 -18.47 24.96 -1.15
C PRO A 89 -19.52 24.00 -1.76
N ASN A 90 -20.43 23.53 -0.91
CA ASN A 90 -21.72 22.92 -1.24
C ASN A 90 -21.69 21.83 -2.34
N THR A 91 -20.93 20.75 -2.15
CA THR A 91 -21.21 19.49 -2.85
C THR A 91 -22.11 18.64 -1.96
N ALA A 92 -23.40 18.64 -2.28
CA ALA A 92 -24.33 17.62 -1.82
C ALA A 92 -23.83 16.26 -2.30
N LEU A 93 -22.97 15.62 -1.50
CA LEU A 93 -22.64 14.19 -1.62
C LEU A 93 -23.91 13.42 -1.25
N LYS A 94 -24.82 13.28 -2.22
CA LYS A 94 -25.88 12.27 -2.15
C LYS A 94 -25.19 10.92 -2.30
N MET A 95 -25.02 10.24 -1.17
CA MET A 95 -24.81 8.79 -1.14
C MET A 95 -26.01 8.07 -1.76
#